data_AF-A0A7J0D022-F1
#
_entry.id   AF-A0A7J0D022-F1
#
_cell.length_a   1.000
_cell.length_b   1.000
_cell.length_c   1.000
_cell.angle_alpha   90.00
_cell.angle_beta   90.00
_cell.angle_gamma   90.00
#
_symmetry.space_group_name_H-M   'P 1'
#
loop_
_entity.id
_entity.type
_entity.pdbx_description
1 polymer ?
#
loop_
_entity_poly.entity_id
_entity_poly.type
_entity_poly.pdbx_seq_one_letter_code
_entity_poly.pdbx_strand_id
1 'polypeptide(L)'
;MELVEIVILAVVIALAAVGLVGGLVVGSRKKRKLPPPPSSTPTITPPAEPQVGEEAETPRDEARRTIDEVGLPDATAPAEEAPAVEVPAPPALEVPEPTEGRLVRLRARLARSQNSLGKGLLTLLSRDNLDEDTWEEIEDTLLTADVGVAPTQELVERLRERVRVLGTRTPRTCAPCCAKS
;
A
#
# COMPACT_ATOMS: atom_id res chain seq x y z
N MET A 1 -48.84 -20.18 -11.13
CA MET A 1 -48.58 -19.78 -9.73
C MET A 1 -47.68 -20.80 -9.03
N GLU A 2 -47.89 -22.11 -9.26
CA GLU A 2 -47.08 -23.17 -8.64
C GLU A 2 -45.59 -23.22 -9.04
N LEU A 3 -45.25 -22.95 -10.31
CA LEU A 3 -43.85 -22.91 -10.75
C LEU A 3 -43.04 -21.78 -10.07
N VAL A 4 -43.67 -20.65 -9.78
CA VAL A 4 -43.01 -19.51 -9.12
C VAL A 4 -42.74 -19.84 -7.66
N GLU A 5 -43.67 -20.52 -6.99
CA GLU A 5 -43.54 -20.97 -5.60
C GLU A 5 -42.45 -22.05 -5.45
N ILE A 6 -42.37 -23.00 -6.39
CA ILE A 6 -41.29 -24.01 -6.45
C ILE A 6 -39.92 -23.35 -6.64
N VAL A 7 -39.82 -22.34 -7.52
CA VAL A 7 -38.56 -21.62 -7.75
C VAL A 7 -38.14 -20.83 -6.51
N ILE A 8 -39.07 -20.14 -5.85
CA ILE A 8 -38.78 -19.41 -4.61
C ILE A 8 -38.30 -20.37 -3.51
N LEU A 9 -39.00 -21.49 -3.32
CA LEU A 9 -38.66 -22.49 -2.32
C LEU A 9 -37.29 -23.14 -2.59
N ALA A 10 -36.97 -23.42 -3.85
CA ALA A 10 -35.66 -23.93 -4.26
C ALA A 10 -34.53 -22.93 -3.97
N VAL A 11 -34.74 -21.64 -4.24
CA VAL A 11 -33.75 -20.58 -3.94
C VAL A 11 -33.53 -20.44 -2.44
N VAL A 12 -34.58 -20.47 -1.63
CA VAL A 12 -34.48 -20.37 -0.16
C VAL A 12 -33.71 -21.55 0.43
N ILE A 13 -33.98 -22.78 -0.04
CA ILE A 13 -33.25 -23.98 0.40
C ILE A 13 -31.78 -23.91 -0.02
N ALA A 14 -31.50 -23.46 -1.25
CA ALA A 14 -30.12 -23.32 -1.74
C ALA A 14 -29.32 -22.32 -0.89
N LEU A 15 -29.92 -21.16 -0.56
CA LEU A 15 -29.27 -20.16 0.29
C LEU A 15 -29.06 -20.67 1.73
N ALA A 16 -30.02 -21.40 2.29
CA ALA A 16 -29.89 -22.01 3.62
C ALA A 16 -28.78 -23.08 3.64
N ALA A 17 -28.69 -23.91 2.60
CA ALA A 17 -27.64 -24.93 2.47
C ALA A 17 -26.24 -24.29 2.35
N VAL A 18 -26.11 -23.24 1.54
CA VAL A 18 -24.84 -22.49 1.40
C VAL A 18 -24.45 -21.82 2.71
N GLY A 19 -25.40 -21.22 3.43
CA GLY A 19 -25.14 -20.63 4.75
C GLY A 19 -24.69 -21.65 5.80
N LEU A 20 -25.28 -22.84 5.80
CA LEU A 20 -24.95 -23.90 6.75
C LEU A 20 -23.57 -24.52 6.44
N VAL A 21 -23.27 -24.77 5.17
CA VAL A 21 -21.95 -25.28 4.74
C VAL A 21 -20.86 -24.23 4.95
N GLY A 22 -21.11 -22.97 4.59
CA GLY A 22 -20.17 -21.86 4.80
C GLY A 22 -19.89 -21.61 6.29
N GLY A 23 -20.92 -21.61 7.14
CA GLY A 23 -20.78 -21.46 8.58
C GLY A 23 -19.97 -22.57 9.24
N LEU A 24 -20.16 -23.82 8.81
CA LEU A 24 -19.46 -24.99 9.36
C LEU A 24 -17.98 -25.05 8.94
N VAL A 25 -17.66 -24.65 7.70
CA VAL A 25 -16.27 -24.62 7.20
C VAL A 25 -15.45 -23.51 7.87
N VAL A 26 -16.03 -22.32 8.07
CA VAL A 26 -15.35 -21.20 8.74
C VAL A 26 -15.11 -21.49 10.23
N GLY A 27 -16.08 -22.12 10.91
CA GLY A 27 -15.94 -22.50 12.33
C GLY A 27 -14.84 -23.53 12.60
N SER A 28 -14.59 -24.44 11.66
CA SER A 28 -13.60 -25.51 11.81
C SER A 28 -12.15 -25.05 11.57
N ARG A 29 -11.93 -23.99 10.77
CA ARG A 29 -10.58 -23.43 10.52
C ARG A 29 -10.02 -22.65 11.71
N LYS A 30 -10.87 -22.08 12.57
CA LYS A 30 -10.42 -21.23 13.71
C LYS A 30 -9.71 -22.02 14.83
N LYS A 31 -9.86 -23.35 14.88
CA LYS A 31 -9.27 -24.20 15.94
C LYS A 31 -7.86 -24.76 15.62
N ARG A 32 -7.27 -24.46 14.45
CA ARG A 32 -5.88 -24.87 14.12
C ARG A 32 -4.92 -23.69 14.21
N LYS A 33 -4.45 -23.40 15.43
CA LYS A 33 -3.29 -22.57 15.78
C LYS A 33 -2.63 -23.30 16.96
N LEU A 34 -1.37 -23.75 17.02
CA LEU A 34 -0.08 -23.50 16.35
C LEU A 34 0.76 -24.80 16.50
N PRO A 35 1.61 -25.21 15.54
CA PRO A 35 2.73 -26.12 15.81
C PRO A 35 3.84 -25.38 16.59
N PRO A 36 4.55 -26.04 17.52
CA PRO A 36 5.75 -25.46 18.14
C PRO A 36 6.86 -25.25 17.09
N PRO A 37 7.69 -24.19 17.21
CA PRO A 37 8.81 -24.00 16.29
C PRO A 37 9.84 -25.13 16.45
N PRO A 38 10.41 -25.67 15.36
CA PRO A 38 11.52 -26.60 15.47
C PRO A 38 12.79 -25.86 15.92
N SER A 39 13.38 -26.31 17.02
CA SER A 39 14.78 -26.00 17.34
C SER A 39 15.66 -26.64 16.28
N SER A 40 16.11 -25.84 15.32
CA SER A 40 17.23 -26.21 14.45
C SER A 40 18.48 -25.56 15.04
N THR A 41 19.23 -26.32 15.84
CA THR A 41 20.65 -26.05 16.03
C THR A 41 21.34 -26.36 14.70
N PRO A 42 21.97 -25.40 14.00
CA PRO A 42 22.75 -25.72 12.82
C PRO A 42 23.99 -26.50 13.26
N THR A 43 24.05 -27.79 12.92
CA THR A 43 25.31 -28.51 12.81
C THR A 43 26.10 -27.85 11.69
N ILE A 44 27.12 -27.07 12.05
CA ILE A 44 28.09 -26.52 11.11
C ILE A 44 28.95 -27.69 10.62
N THR A 45 28.61 -28.24 9.46
CA THR A 45 29.57 -28.96 8.62
C THR A 45 30.46 -27.89 7.98
N PRO A 46 31.78 -27.89 8.19
CA PRO A 46 32.65 -26.93 7.52
C PRO A 46 32.56 -27.11 6.00
N PRO A 47 32.30 -26.05 5.22
CA PRO A 47 32.40 -26.10 3.77
C PRO A 47 33.84 -26.36 3.35
N ALA A 48 34.02 -27.14 2.28
CA ALA A 48 35.28 -27.20 1.55
C ALA A 48 35.73 -25.78 1.20
N GLU A 49 36.99 -25.47 1.50
CA GLU A 49 37.60 -24.17 1.26
C GLU A 49 37.52 -23.80 -0.23
N PRO A 50 37.03 -22.61 -0.60
CA PRO A 50 37.19 -22.11 -1.95
C PRO A 50 38.67 -21.79 -2.16
N GLN A 51 39.33 -22.60 -2.98
CA GLN A 51 40.66 -22.30 -3.51
C GLN A 51 40.56 -21.04 -4.37
N VAL A 52 40.89 -19.91 -3.74
CA VAL A 52 41.04 -18.59 -4.36
C VAL A 52 42.20 -18.70 -5.33
N GLY A 53 41.89 -18.50 -6.62
CA GLY A 53 42.88 -18.41 -7.68
C GLY A 53 43.99 -17.42 -7.31
N GLU A 54 45.21 -17.90 -7.47
CA GLU A 54 46.46 -17.22 -7.22
C GLU A 54 46.71 -16.17 -8.32
N GLU A 55 45.95 -15.07 -8.32
CA GLU A 55 46.23 -13.89 -9.13
C GLU A 55 45.87 -12.63 -8.31
N ALA A 56 46.75 -12.33 -7.35
CA ALA A 56 46.80 -11.04 -6.68
C ALA A 56 47.59 -10.05 -7.56
N GLU A 57 46.90 -9.38 -8.48
CA GLU A 57 47.45 -8.18 -9.14
C GLU A 57 46.94 -6.92 -8.42
N THR A 58 47.84 -6.34 -7.61
CA THR A 58 47.90 -4.98 -7.02
C THR A 58 46.60 -4.20 -6.77
N PRO A 59 46.33 -3.77 -5.52
CA PRO A 59 45.34 -2.73 -5.23
C PRO A 59 45.73 -1.42 -5.92
N ARG A 60 44.93 -0.96 -6.89
CA ARG A 60 45.03 0.42 -7.38
C ARG A 60 44.46 1.35 -6.32
N ASP A 61 45.33 2.23 -5.84
CA ASP A 61 45.05 3.31 -4.90
C ASP A 61 44.01 4.27 -5.51
N GLU A 62 42.74 4.14 -5.10
CA GLU A 62 41.70 5.12 -5.40
C GLU A 62 41.65 6.15 -4.27
N ALA A 63 42.10 7.36 -4.59
CA ALA A 63 42.17 8.50 -3.69
C ALA A 63 40.81 8.78 -3.04
N ARG A 64 40.75 8.65 -1.70
CA ARG A 64 39.63 9.09 -0.88
C ARG A 64 39.36 10.57 -1.14
N ARG A 65 38.16 10.89 -1.64
CA ARG A 65 37.69 12.29 -1.76
C ARG A 65 37.35 12.82 -0.38
N THR A 66 38.23 13.66 0.18
CA THR A 66 38.00 14.38 1.43
C THR A 66 36.98 15.50 1.23
N ILE A 67 36.13 15.72 2.22
CA ILE A 67 35.12 16.79 2.23
C ILE A 67 35.87 18.12 2.38
N ASP A 68 35.70 19.02 1.40
CA ASP A 68 36.17 20.41 1.48
C ASP A 68 35.37 21.16 2.56
N GLU A 69 36.09 21.67 3.54
CA GLU A 69 35.59 22.52 4.63
C GLU A 69 35.27 23.91 4.08
N VAL A 70 33.99 24.24 3.96
CA VAL A 70 33.55 25.57 3.50
C VAL A 70 33.63 26.54 4.69
N GLY A 71 34.58 27.47 4.61
CA GLY A 71 34.87 28.44 5.66
C GLY A 71 33.74 29.42 5.95
N LEU A 72 33.48 29.63 7.24
CA LEU A 72 32.66 30.72 7.75
C LEU A 72 33.49 32.02 7.79
N PRO A 73 33.00 33.15 7.25
CA PRO A 73 33.57 34.45 7.58
C PRO A 73 32.98 34.99 8.90
N ASP A 74 33.87 35.28 9.85
CA ASP A 74 33.57 35.98 11.11
C ASP A 74 33.81 37.50 10.97
N ALA A 75 33.01 38.26 11.72
CA ALA A 75 33.13 39.66 12.13
C ALA A 75 33.18 40.79 11.08
N THR A 76 32.14 41.64 11.10
CA THR A 76 32.27 43.10 11.32
C THR A 76 30.93 43.68 11.78
N ALA A 77 30.87 44.18 13.02
CA ALA A 77 29.90 45.19 13.47
C ALA A 77 30.59 46.56 13.40
N PRO A 78 29.90 47.69 13.11
CA PRO A 78 29.15 48.40 14.15
C PRO A 78 27.83 49.11 13.75
N ALA A 79 26.92 49.14 14.73
CA ALA A 79 25.98 50.18 15.17
C ALA A 79 25.16 51.07 14.21
N GLU A 80 23.84 51.07 14.50
CA GLU A 80 22.93 52.24 14.53
C GLU A 80 22.14 52.60 13.26
N GLU A 81 20.93 52.05 13.15
CA GLU A 81 19.69 52.83 13.04
C GLU A 81 18.49 51.91 13.21
N ALA A 82 17.66 52.17 14.22
CA ALA A 82 16.38 51.51 14.38
C ALA A 82 15.33 52.22 13.52
N PRO A 83 14.64 51.51 12.62
CA PRO A 83 13.25 51.83 12.36
C PRO A 83 12.36 50.61 12.63
N ALA A 84 11.32 50.88 13.40
CA ALA A 84 10.04 50.18 13.47
C ALA A 84 10.06 48.64 13.38
N VAL A 85 9.83 48.00 14.52
CA VAL A 85 9.37 46.60 14.58
C VAL A 85 8.03 46.50 13.86
N GLU A 86 8.08 46.15 12.58
CA GLU A 86 6.94 45.64 11.85
C GLU A 86 6.68 44.24 12.38
N VAL A 87 5.55 44.09 13.06
CA VAL A 87 5.11 42.84 13.68
C VAL A 87 5.07 41.77 12.58
N PRO A 88 5.81 40.65 12.70
CA PRO A 88 5.76 39.62 11.67
C PRO A 88 4.33 39.11 11.59
N ALA A 89 3.71 39.26 10.43
CA ALA A 89 2.43 38.63 10.14
C ALA A 89 2.56 37.14 10.48
N PRO A 90 1.60 36.55 11.21
CA PRO A 90 1.64 35.12 11.52
C PRO A 90 1.75 34.36 10.18
N PRO A 91 2.61 33.33 10.08
CA PRO A 91 2.72 32.55 8.86
C PRO A 91 1.33 32.05 8.50
N ALA A 92 0.83 32.46 7.33
CA ALA A 92 -0.45 32.01 6.81
C ALA A 92 -0.36 30.47 6.74
N LEU A 93 -1.04 29.79 7.65
CA LEU A 93 -1.14 28.35 7.62
C LEU A 93 -1.83 27.99 6.31
N GLU A 94 -1.14 27.30 5.41
CA GLU A 94 -1.75 26.74 4.20
C GLU A 94 -2.92 25.85 4.63
N VAL A 95 -4.14 26.35 4.42
CA VAL A 95 -5.35 25.55 4.56
C VAL A 95 -5.22 24.43 3.53
N PRO A 96 -5.20 23.15 3.94
CA PRO A 96 -5.10 22.06 2.99
C PRO A 96 -6.27 22.16 2.02
N GLU A 97 -5.98 22.17 0.72
CA GLU A 97 -7.03 22.16 -0.30
C GLU A 97 -8.00 21.00 -0.06
N PRO A 98 -9.29 21.17 -0.40
CA PRO A 98 -10.30 20.14 -0.22
C PRO A 98 -9.83 18.81 -0.80
N THR A 99 -10.15 17.72 -0.12
CA THR A 99 -9.70 16.34 -0.44
C THR A 99 -9.93 15.93 -1.89
N GLU A 100 -10.93 16.53 -2.55
CA GLU A 100 -11.23 16.40 -3.97
C GLU A 100 -10.03 16.80 -4.86
N GLY A 101 -9.38 17.93 -4.59
CA GLY A 101 -8.24 18.42 -5.38
C GLY A 101 -7.00 17.55 -5.26
N ARG A 102 -6.77 16.96 -4.08
CA ARG A 102 -5.62 16.08 -3.82
C ARG A 102 -5.73 14.75 -4.57
N LEU A 103 -6.90 14.13 -4.59
CA LEU A 103 -7.12 12.88 -5.33
C LEU A 103 -7.02 13.11 -6.84
N VAL A 104 -7.52 14.24 -7.34
CA VAL A 104 -7.40 14.60 -8.76
C VAL A 104 -5.93 14.78 -9.15
N ARG A 105 -5.11 15.49 -8.36
CA ARG A 105 -3.66 15.61 -8.61
C ARG A 105 -2.95 14.25 -8.56
N LEU A 106 -3.33 13.37 -7.62
CA LEU A 106 -2.74 12.03 -7.54
C LEU A 106 -3.09 11.18 -8.76
N ARG A 107 -4.36 11.16 -9.18
CA ARG A 107 -4.81 10.46 -10.39
C ARG A 107 -4.07 10.97 -11.63
N ALA A 108 -3.90 12.29 -11.76
CA ALA A 108 -3.16 12.89 -12.87
C ALA A 108 -1.69 12.45 -12.91
N ARG A 109 -1.02 12.37 -11.74
CA ARG A 109 0.37 11.89 -11.64
C ARG A 109 0.49 10.40 -11.98
N LEU A 110 -0.43 9.57 -11.47
CA LEU A 110 -0.48 8.14 -11.77
C LEU A 110 -0.77 7.87 -13.25
N ALA A 111 -1.69 8.62 -13.85
CA ALA A 111 -2.00 8.54 -15.28
C ALA A 111 -0.80 8.93 -16.15
N ARG A 112 -0.04 9.96 -15.76
CA ARG A 112 1.18 10.37 -16.48
C ARG A 112 2.32 9.36 -16.36
N SER A 113 2.41 8.64 -15.24
CA SER A 113 3.44 7.64 -15.00
C SER A 113 3.29 6.37 -15.85
N GLN A 114 2.11 6.13 -16.46
CA GLN A 114 1.82 4.98 -17.35
C GLN A 114 2.23 3.59 -16.80
N ASN A 115 2.51 3.47 -15.51
CA ASN A 115 2.96 2.24 -14.89
C ASN A 115 1.79 1.23 -14.80
N SER A 116 2.07 -0.05 -15.02
CA SER A 116 1.08 -1.13 -14.97
C SER A 116 0.32 -1.14 -13.64
N LEU A 117 1.04 -0.97 -12.53
CA LEU A 117 0.51 -0.81 -11.18
C LEU A 117 -0.41 0.42 -11.03
N GLY A 118 -0.05 1.54 -11.69
CA GLY A 118 -0.83 2.78 -11.65
C GLY A 118 -2.18 2.63 -12.32
N LYS A 119 -2.24 1.88 -13.43
CA LYS A 119 -3.50 1.54 -14.12
C LYS A 119 -4.38 0.66 -13.24
N GLY A 120 -3.81 -0.40 -12.63
CA GLY A 120 -4.54 -1.26 -11.69
C GLY A 120 -5.13 -0.50 -10.50
N LEU A 121 -4.37 0.42 -9.89
CA LEU A 121 -4.86 1.24 -8.77
C LEU A 121 -5.97 2.22 -9.18
N LEU A 122 -5.87 2.80 -10.38
CA LEU A 122 -6.94 3.66 -10.90
C LEU A 122 -8.22 2.87 -11.18
N THR A 123 -8.10 1.64 -11.70
CA THR A 123 -9.24 0.72 -11.88
C THR A 123 -9.93 0.43 -10.55
N LEU A 124 -9.15 0.13 -9.49
CA LEU A 124 -9.66 -0.05 -8.13
C LEU A 124 -10.39 1.19 -7.59
N LEU A 125 -9.86 2.39 -7.86
CA LEU A 125 -10.40 3.66 -7.36
C LEU A 125 -11.60 4.19 -8.16
N SER A 126 -11.79 3.71 -9.39
CA SER A 126 -12.81 4.21 -10.30
C SER A 126 -14.07 3.34 -10.35
N ARG A 127 -14.00 2.09 -9.88
CA ARG A 127 -15.12 1.14 -9.95
C ARG A 127 -15.77 1.00 -8.58
N ASP A 128 -17.10 1.09 -8.57
CA ASP A 128 -17.90 0.92 -7.34
C ASP A 128 -17.99 -0.54 -6.90
N ASN A 129 -17.91 -1.50 -7.82
CA ASN A 129 -17.83 -2.93 -7.52
C ASN A 129 -16.72 -3.57 -8.35
N LEU A 130 -15.89 -4.37 -7.69
CA LEU A 130 -14.79 -5.12 -8.29
C LEU A 130 -15.18 -6.60 -8.30
N ASP A 131 -15.39 -7.10 -9.51
CA ASP A 131 -15.65 -8.50 -9.86
C ASP A 131 -14.37 -9.34 -9.90
N GLU A 132 -14.53 -10.66 -9.93
CA GLU A 132 -13.41 -11.62 -9.87
C GLU A 132 -12.42 -11.41 -11.03
N ASP A 133 -12.92 -11.20 -12.24
CA ASP A 133 -12.11 -10.95 -13.44
C ASP A 133 -11.21 -9.72 -13.25
N THR A 134 -11.73 -8.64 -12.66
CA THR A 134 -10.91 -7.44 -12.39
C THR A 134 -9.83 -7.71 -11.34
N TRP A 135 -10.11 -8.56 -10.35
CA TRP A 135 -9.10 -8.94 -9.38
C TRP A 135 -8.01 -9.81 -9.98
N GLU A 136 -8.35 -10.69 -10.92
CA GLU A 136 -7.40 -11.49 -11.70
C GLU A 136 -6.49 -10.59 -12.55
N GLU A 137 -7.06 -9.62 -13.27
CA GLU A 137 -6.27 -8.63 -14.04
C GLU A 137 -5.27 -7.85 -13.17
N ILE A 138 -5.65 -7.54 -11.93
CA ILE A 138 -4.79 -6.84 -10.97
C ILE A 138 -3.69 -7.77 -10.45
N GLU A 139 -3.99 -9.04 -10.20
CA GLU A 139 -3.00 -10.06 -9.84
C GLU A 139 -1.97 -10.22 -10.95
N ASP A 140 -2.39 -10.38 -12.20
CA ASP A 140 -1.51 -10.50 -13.36
C ASP A 140 -0.59 -9.28 -13.53
N THR A 141 -1.17 -8.09 -13.31
CA THR A 141 -0.43 -6.82 -13.33
C THR A 141 0.66 -6.81 -12.25
N LEU A 142 0.37 -7.28 -11.03
CA LEU A 142 1.32 -7.34 -9.92
C LEU A 142 2.41 -8.39 -10.17
N LEU A 143 2.07 -9.53 -10.77
CA LEU A 143 3.04 -10.55 -11.15
C LEU A 143 4.04 -10.04 -12.18
N THR A 144 3.57 -9.23 -13.14
CA THR A 144 4.41 -8.60 -14.18
C THR A 144 5.29 -7.48 -13.62
N ALA A 145 4.94 -6.91 -12.47
CA ALA A 145 5.65 -5.80 -11.83
C ALA A 145 6.77 -6.24 -10.87
N ASP A 146 7.33 -7.44 -11.06
CA ASP A 146 8.42 -8.02 -10.26
C ASP A 146 8.10 -8.19 -8.76
N VAL A 147 6.81 -8.29 -8.39
CA VAL A 147 6.40 -8.53 -6.98
C VAL A 147 6.59 -10.00 -6.61
N GLY A 148 6.28 -10.92 -7.53
CA GLY A 148 6.36 -12.38 -7.33
C GLY A 148 5.07 -13.01 -6.79
N VAL A 149 4.94 -14.33 -6.94
CA VAL A 149 3.67 -15.06 -6.76
C VAL A 149 3.14 -15.03 -5.33
N ALA A 150 3.97 -15.42 -4.35
CA ALA A 150 3.56 -15.48 -2.95
C ALA A 150 3.14 -14.12 -2.35
N PRO A 151 3.95 -13.04 -2.45
CA PRO A 151 3.54 -11.73 -1.94
C PRO A 151 2.36 -11.13 -2.69
N THR A 152 2.21 -11.38 -4.00
CA THR A 152 1.03 -10.93 -4.75
C THR A 152 -0.26 -11.54 -4.20
N GLN A 153 -0.30 -12.86 -3.99
CA GLN A 153 -1.49 -13.52 -3.42
C GLN A 153 -1.86 -12.94 -2.04
N GLU A 154 -0.88 -12.71 -1.17
CA GLU A 154 -1.10 -12.11 0.15
C GLU A 154 -1.63 -10.67 0.05
N LEU A 155 -1.12 -9.87 -0.88
CA LEU A 155 -1.56 -8.49 -1.10
C LEU A 155 -2.98 -8.44 -1.65
N VAL A 156 -3.31 -9.26 -2.66
CA VAL A 156 -4.63 -9.31 -3.29
C VAL A 156 -5.68 -9.75 -2.27
N GLU A 157 -5.42 -10.79 -1.48
CA GLU A 157 -6.34 -11.26 -0.44
C GLU A 157 -6.63 -10.16 0.59
N ARG A 158 -5.58 -9.47 1.07
CA ARG A 158 -5.73 -8.35 2.01
C ARG A 158 -6.47 -7.16 1.40
N LEU A 159 -6.25 -6.86 0.13
CA LEU A 159 -6.98 -5.79 -0.57
C LEU A 159 -8.46 -6.15 -0.70
N ARG A 160 -8.79 -7.38 -1.11
CA ARG A 160 -10.17 -7.87 -1.20
C ARG A 160 -10.88 -7.79 0.15
N GLU A 161 -10.21 -8.21 1.23
CA GLU A 161 -10.74 -8.09 2.59
C GLU A 161 -10.99 -6.63 2.98
N ARG A 162 -10.01 -5.74 2.77
CA ARG A 162 -10.14 -4.31 3.11
C ARG A 162 -11.24 -3.61 2.31
N VAL A 163 -11.38 -3.90 1.02
CA VAL A 163 -12.45 -3.31 0.18
C VAL A 163 -13.82 -3.80 0.63
N ARG A 164 -13.96 -5.07 1.03
CA ARG A 164 -15.21 -5.60 1.60
C ARG A 164 -15.56 -4.93 2.93
N VAL A 165 -14.57 -4.74 3.81
CA VAL A 165 -14.78 -4.14 5.14
C VAL A 165 -15.07 -2.63 5.06
N LEU A 166 -14.36 -1.93 4.16
CA LEU A 166 -14.49 -0.48 3.97
C LEU A 166 -15.58 -0.10 2.95
N GLY A 167 -16.25 -1.10 2.36
CA GLY A 167 -17.40 -1.04 1.45
C GLY A 167 -17.68 0.31 0.78
N THR A 168 -17.26 0.42 -0.48
CA THR A 168 -17.87 1.23 -1.56
C THR A 168 -18.48 2.55 -1.10
N ARG A 169 -17.72 3.65 -1.26
CA ARG A 169 -18.22 5.02 -1.05
C ARG A 169 -19.50 5.20 -1.84
N THR A 170 -20.65 5.36 -1.17
CA THR A 170 -21.85 5.88 -1.79
C THR A 170 -21.60 7.37 -2.10
N PRO A 171 -21.52 7.80 -3.37
CA PRO A 171 -21.37 9.22 -3.69
C PRO A 171 -22.69 9.99 -3.56
N ARG A 172 -23.71 9.44 -2.88
CA ARG A 172 -25.09 9.96 -2.93
C ARG A 172 -25.69 10.47 -1.63
N THR A 173 -24.90 10.65 -0.57
CA THR A 173 -25.39 11.30 0.66
C THR A 173 -24.51 12.49 1.03
N CYS A 174 -24.71 13.59 0.31
CA CYS A 174 -24.27 14.91 0.75
C CYS A 174 -25.33 15.49 1.72
N ALA A 175 -24.85 16.09 2.82
CA ALA A 175 -25.53 16.97 3.79
C ALA A 175 -26.69 16.37 4.62
N PRO A 176 -26.63 16.42 5.98
CA PRO A 176 -26.35 17.63 6.75
C PRO A 176 -25.52 17.38 8.03
N CYS A 177 -24.20 17.56 7.97
CA CYS A 177 -23.37 17.64 9.20
C CYS A 177 -22.50 18.91 9.28
N CYS A 178 -22.55 19.82 8.30
CA CYS A 178 -21.74 21.05 8.29
C CYS A 178 -22.50 22.31 8.77
N ALA A 179 -23.61 22.17 9.51
CA ALA A 179 -24.37 23.33 10.00
C ALA A 179 -24.23 23.61 11.51
N LYS A 180 -23.23 23.00 12.19
CA LYS A 180 -23.00 23.30 13.61
C LYS A 180 -21.54 23.15 14.02
N SER A 181 -20.72 24.12 13.63
CA SER A 181 -19.65 24.68 14.46
C SER A 181 -19.18 26.01 13.90
#